data_AF-A0A387B0U2-F1
#
_entry.id   AF-A0A387B0U2-F1
#
_cell.length_a   1.000
_cell.length_b   1.000
_cell.length_c   1.000
_cell.angle_alpha   90.00
_cell.angle_beta   90.00
_cell.angle_gamma   90.00
#
_symmetry.space_group_name_H-M   'P 1'
#
loop_
_entity.id
_entity.type
_entity.pdbx_description
1 polymer ?
#
loop_
_entity_poly.entity_id
_entity_poly.type
_entity_poly.pdbx_seq_one_letter_code
_entity_poly.pdbx_strand_id
1 'polypeptide(L)'
;MGQIDYDQIYYLQGRVNAYSTSISSAQSRITTIDEQLERLRTAKKSVGEIQKKVYYTKKKIIRKNYQPTWQGKQKDDFTKQWETFSSDYTSFQTEMNTFYDAICDEITRLENQKIEENGLIGCLQSLKNSLENSIEKLLHTKEG
;
A
#
# COMPACT_ATOMS: atom_id res chain seq x y z
N MET A 1 18.44 36.72 41.96
CA MET A 1 18.29 35.42 41.28
C MET A 1 16.82 35.03 41.31
N GLY A 2 16.14 34.98 40.16
CA GLY A 2 14.75 34.49 40.12
C GLY A 2 14.71 32.97 40.28
N GLN A 3 13.67 32.45 40.92
CA GLN A 3 13.45 31.01 41.13
C GLN A 3 13.32 30.27 39.78
N ILE A 4 13.79 29.02 39.71
CA ILE A 4 13.50 28.11 38.58
C ILE A 4 12.01 27.74 38.67
N ASP A 5 11.28 27.96 37.59
CA ASP A 5 9.89 27.51 37.49
C ASP A 5 9.88 26.02 37.07
N TYR A 6 10.04 25.16 38.08
CA TYR A 6 10.03 23.71 37.90
C TYR A 6 8.68 23.19 37.39
N ASP A 7 7.57 23.89 37.69
CA ASP A 7 6.24 23.51 37.22
C ASP A 7 6.13 23.72 35.70
N GLN A 8 6.65 24.84 35.20
CA GLN A 8 6.74 25.09 33.75
C GLN A 8 7.62 24.05 33.05
N ILE A 9 8.78 23.70 33.62
CA ILE A 9 9.67 22.69 33.05
C ILE A 9 8.99 21.32 33.01
N TYR A 10 8.36 20.91 34.10
CA TYR A 10 7.64 19.64 34.19
C TYR A 10 6.49 19.57 33.17
N TYR A 11 5.73 20.66 33.01
CA TYR A 11 4.68 20.76 32.00
C TYR A 11 5.22 20.57 30.58
N LEU A 12 6.33 21.23 30.23
CA LEU A 12 6.94 21.10 28.90
C LEU A 12 7.48 19.69 28.66
N GLN A 13 8.09 19.07 29.67
CA GLN A 13 8.57 17.67 29.60
C GLN A 13 7.40 16.69 29.37
N GLY A 14 6.25 16.93 30.02
CA GLY A 14 5.04 16.14 29.78
C GLY A 14 4.59 16.16 28.31
N ARG A 15 4.68 17.32 27.66
CA ARG A 15 4.35 17.47 26.23
C ARG A 15 5.38 16.80 25.32
N VAL A 16 6.68 16.91 25.63
CA VAL A 16 7.75 16.19 24.91
C VAL A 16 7.50 14.68 24.94
N ASN A 17 7.12 14.15 26.10
CA ASN A 17 6.78 12.73 26.24
C ASN A 17 5.55 12.37 25.40
N ALA A 18 4.49 13.18 25.43
CA ALA A 18 3.29 12.93 24.62
C ALA A 18 3.58 12.91 23.11
N TYR A 19 4.42 13.82 22.61
CA TYR A 19 4.85 13.82 21.21
C TYR A 19 5.72 12.61 20.88
N SER A 20 6.61 12.21 21.79
CA SER A 20 7.45 11.02 21.60
C SER A 20 6.60 9.75 21.47
N THR A 21 5.59 9.58 22.34
CA THR A 21 4.63 8.47 22.25
C THR A 21 3.87 8.49 20.92
N SER A 22 3.44 9.67 20.47
CA SER A 22 2.71 9.83 19.21
C SER A 22 3.59 9.48 17.99
N ILE A 23 4.87 9.87 18.01
CA ILE A 23 5.87 9.51 17.00
C ILE A 23 6.04 7.98 16.97
N SER A 24 6.24 7.33 18.12
CA SER A 24 6.38 5.87 18.17
C SER A 24 5.13 5.15 17.65
N SER A 25 3.94 5.68 17.94
CA SER A 25 2.69 5.15 17.41
C SER A 25 2.61 5.26 15.88
N ALA A 26 3.00 6.41 15.31
CA ALA A 26 3.05 6.61 13.86
C ALA A 26 4.08 5.68 13.19
N GLN A 27 5.26 5.51 13.80
CA GLN A 27 6.28 4.56 13.33
C GLN A 27 5.75 3.12 13.30
N SER A 28 5.01 2.70 14.33
CA SER A 28 4.37 1.38 14.35
C SER A 28 3.37 1.22 13.20
N ARG A 29 2.57 2.25 12.90
CA ARG A 29 1.62 2.22 11.77
C ARG A 29 2.34 2.12 10.43
N ILE A 30 3.46 2.85 10.25
CA ILE A 30 4.30 2.74 9.05
C ILE A 30 4.82 1.32 8.86
N THR A 31 5.30 0.66 9.93
CA THR A 31 5.75 -0.73 9.86
C THR A 31 4.64 -1.66 9.36
N THR A 32 3.43 -1.53 9.91
CA THR A 32 2.27 -2.32 9.45
C THR A 32 1.92 -2.05 7.99
N ILE A 33 1.98 -0.78 7.56
CA ILE A 33 1.75 -0.41 6.16
C ILE A 33 2.80 -1.06 5.25
N ASP A 34 4.07 -1.06 5.64
CA ASP A 34 5.14 -1.66 4.86
C ASP A 34 4.97 -3.18 4.70
N GLU A 35 4.54 -3.88 5.75
CA GLU A 35 4.20 -5.30 5.67
C GLU A 35 3.03 -5.57 4.72
N GLN A 36 1.99 -4.73 4.75
CA GLN A 36 0.85 -4.85 3.85
C GLN A 36 1.24 -4.58 2.39
N LEU A 37 2.06 -3.55 2.15
CA LEU A 37 2.58 -3.23 0.82
C LEU A 37 3.39 -4.38 0.23
N GLU A 38 4.23 -5.03 1.02
CA GLU A 38 5.04 -6.17 0.55
C GLU A 38 4.17 -7.36 0.12
N ARG A 39 3.14 -7.67 0.92
CA ARG A 39 2.17 -8.73 0.59
C ARG A 39 1.39 -8.40 -0.68
N LEU A 40 0.93 -7.16 -0.83
CA LEU A 40 0.17 -6.72 -2.01
C LEU A 40 1.04 -6.71 -3.27
N ARG A 41 2.30 -6.26 -3.19
CA ARG A 41 3.25 -6.30 -4.32
C ARG A 41 3.54 -7.73 -4.77
N THR A 42 3.65 -8.66 -3.83
CA THR A 42 3.77 -10.09 -4.12
C THR A 42 2.52 -10.64 -4.81
N ALA A 43 1.33 -10.31 -4.30
CA ALA A 43 0.06 -10.70 -4.91
C ALA A 43 -0.10 -10.13 -6.34
N LYS A 44 0.19 -8.84 -6.53
CA LYS A 44 0.18 -8.16 -7.84
C LYS A 44 1.05 -8.88 -8.87
N LYS A 45 2.27 -9.27 -8.46
CA LYS A 45 3.18 -10.04 -9.31
C LYS A 45 2.59 -11.40 -9.68
N SER A 46 2.03 -12.13 -8.72
CA SER A 46 1.40 -13.43 -8.96
C SER A 46 0.23 -13.33 -9.94
N VAL A 47 -0.70 -12.39 -9.73
CA VAL A 47 -1.85 -12.11 -10.60
C VAL A 47 -1.37 -11.79 -12.02
N GLY A 48 -0.37 -10.92 -12.17
CA GLY A 48 0.20 -10.57 -13.47
C GLY A 48 0.83 -11.77 -14.21
N GLU A 49 1.49 -12.68 -13.49
CA GLU A 49 2.03 -13.90 -14.09
C GLU A 49 0.94 -14.90 -14.51
N ILE A 50 -0.15 -15.01 -13.75
CA ILE A 50 -1.31 -15.82 -14.13
C ILE A 50 -1.95 -15.26 -15.41
N GLN A 51 -2.19 -13.96 -15.48
CA GLN A 51 -2.75 -13.30 -16.66
C GLN A 51 -1.89 -13.56 -17.91
N LYS A 52 -0.55 -13.45 -17.80
CA LYS A 52 0.37 -13.76 -18.91
C LYS A 52 0.22 -15.21 -19.37
N LYS A 53 0.23 -16.17 -18.43
CA LYS A 53 0.10 -17.61 -18.76
C LYS A 53 -1.22 -17.91 -19.46
N VAL A 54 -2.31 -17.33 -18.97
CA VAL A 54 -3.66 -17.49 -19.54
C VAL A 54 -3.73 -16.90 -20.95
N TYR A 55 -3.20 -15.69 -21.15
CA TYR A 55 -3.10 -15.06 -22.47
C TYR A 55 -2.31 -15.91 -23.47
N TYR A 56 -1.14 -16.42 -23.09
CA TYR A 56 -0.34 -17.29 -23.97
C TYR A 56 -1.06 -18.61 -24.29
N THR A 57 -1.80 -19.15 -23.33
CA THR A 57 -2.59 -20.37 -23.53
C THR A 57 -3.69 -20.14 -24.54
N LYS A 58 -4.50 -19.08 -24.40
CA LYS A 58 -5.52 -18.70 -25.39
C LYS A 58 -4.93 -18.50 -26.77
N LYS A 59 -3.81 -17.78 -26.88
CA LYS A 59 -3.14 -17.54 -28.17
C LYS A 59 -2.73 -18.86 -28.86
N LYS A 60 -2.23 -19.85 -28.11
CA LYS A 60 -1.91 -21.18 -28.65
C LYS A 60 -3.16 -21.91 -29.14
N ILE A 61 -4.25 -21.83 -28.38
CA ILE A 61 -5.51 -22.48 -28.73
C ILE A 61 -6.09 -21.86 -30.03
N ILE A 62 -6.18 -20.53 -30.12
CA ILE A 62 -6.68 -19.83 -31.32
C ILE A 62 -5.87 -20.22 -32.56
N ARG A 63 -4.53 -20.27 -32.46
CA ARG A 63 -3.66 -20.67 -33.57
C ARG A 63 -3.94 -22.09 -34.05
N LYS A 64 -4.19 -23.02 -33.14
CA LYS A 64 -4.53 -24.41 -33.48
C LYS A 64 -5.95 -24.55 -34.06
N ASN A 65 -6.85 -23.62 -33.74
CA ASN A 65 -8.25 -23.62 -34.17
C ASN A 65 -8.46 -23.06 -35.60
N TYR A 66 -7.42 -22.56 -36.28
CA TYR A 66 -7.57 -22.04 -37.63
C TYR A 66 -7.75 -23.19 -38.65
N GLN A 67 -9.00 -23.56 -38.92
CA GLN A 67 -9.42 -24.69 -39.76
C GLN A 67 -10.47 -24.22 -40.81
N PRO A 68 -10.07 -23.42 -41.82
CA PRO A 68 -11.01 -22.73 -42.70
C PRO A 68 -11.87 -23.67 -43.58
N THR A 69 -11.43 -24.91 -43.80
CA THR A 69 -12.09 -25.88 -44.66
C THR A 69 -12.89 -26.95 -43.92
N TRP A 70 -12.89 -26.95 -42.58
CA TRP A 70 -13.61 -27.96 -41.80
C TRP A 70 -15.13 -27.72 -41.85
N GLN A 71 -15.91 -28.80 -41.99
CA GLN A 71 -17.37 -28.80 -42.15
C GLN A 71 -18.00 -30.05 -41.49
N GLY A 72 -19.32 -30.02 -41.28
CA GLY A 72 -20.11 -31.15 -40.75
C GLY A 72 -20.43 -31.04 -39.26
N LYS A 73 -21.25 -31.98 -38.76
CA LYS A 73 -21.84 -31.93 -37.40
C LYS A 73 -20.81 -31.78 -36.26
N GLN A 74 -19.63 -32.39 -36.40
CA GLN A 74 -18.55 -32.27 -35.42
C GLN A 74 -18.01 -30.84 -35.31
N LYS A 75 -18.04 -30.06 -36.42
CA LYS A 75 -17.68 -28.64 -36.41
C LYS A 75 -18.70 -27.83 -35.63
N ASP A 76 -19.99 -28.12 -35.79
CA ASP A 76 -21.05 -27.39 -35.11
C ASP A 76 -20.98 -27.62 -33.59
N ASP A 77 -20.76 -28.87 -33.17
CA ASP A 77 -20.57 -29.22 -31.76
C ASP A 77 -19.33 -28.56 -31.17
N PHE A 78 -18.22 -28.53 -31.92
CA PHE A 78 -17.01 -27.82 -31.52
C PHE A 78 -17.21 -26.29 -31.44
N THR A 79 -17.92 -25.69 -32.39
CA THR A 79 -18.20 -24.24 -32.40
C THR A 79 -18.92 -23.81 -31.12
N LYS A 80 -19.91 -24.59 -30.67
CA LYS A 80 -20.61 -24.33 -29.40
C LYS A 80 -19.69 -24.42 -28.18
N GLN A 81 -18.82 -25.43 -28.14
CA GLN A 81 -17.80 -25.56 -27.08
C GLN A 81 -16.82 -24.37 -27.11
N TRP A 82 -16.46 -23.92 -28.31
CA TRP A 82 -15.58 -22.78 -28.52
C TRP A 82 -16.19 -21.47 -28.02
N GLU A 83 -17.46 -21.22 -28.32
CA GLU A 83 -18.20 -20.05 -27.84
C GLU A 83 -18.27 -20.02 -26.31
N THR A 84 -18.58 -21.17 -25.70
CA THR A 84 -18.59 -21.33 -24.24
C THR A 84 -17.23 -21.02 -23.64
N PHE A 85 -16.16 -21.65 -24.15
CA PHE A 85 -14.79 -21.39 -23.71
C PHE A 85 -14.39 -19.91 -23.88
N SER A 86 -14.75 -19.29 -24.99
CA SER A 86 -14.43 -17.89 -25.27
C SER A 86 -15.14 -16.94 -24.31
N SER A 87 -16.38 -17.25 -23.95
CA SER A 87 -17.14 -16.53 -22.92
C SER A 87 -16.47 -16.66 -21.55
N ASP A 88 -16.21 -17.89 -21.11
CA ASP A 88 -15.58 -18.18 -19.81
C ASP A 88 -14.21 -17.52 -19.68
N TYR A 89 -13.40 -17.57 -20.74
CA TYR A 89 -12.12 -16.87 -20.79
C TYR A 89 -12.29 -15.36 -20.59
N THR A 90 -13.28 -14.76 -21.24
CA THR A 90 -13.48 -13.31 -21.19
C THR A 90 -13.93 -12.88 -19.80
N SER A 91 -14.81 -13.65 -19.17
CA SER A 91 -15.21 -13.46 -17.78
C SER A 91 -14.01 -13.57 -16.83
N PHE A 92 -13.23 -14.65 -16.94
CA PHE A 92 -12.01 -14.83 -16.15
C PHE A 92 -11.02 -13.68 -16.32
N GLN A 93 -10.78 -13.23 -17.56
CA GLN A 93 -9.86 -12.12 -17.83
C GLN A 93 -10.35 -10.81 -17.22
N THR A 94 -11.66 -10.56 -17.28
CA THR A 94 -12.29 -9.37 -16.69
C THR A 94 -12.13 -9.39 -15.18
N GLU A 95 -12.43 -10.52 -14.54
CA GLU A 95 -12.29 -10.69 -13.09
C GLU A 95 -10.84 -10.52 -12.64
N MET A 96 -9.88 -11.12 -13.36
CA MET A 96 -8.45 -10.96 -13.06
C MET A 96 -7.97 -9.51 -13.22
N ASN A 97 -8.49 -8.77 -14.20
CA ASN A 97 -8.19 -7.34 -14.34
C ASN A 97 -8.73 -6.55 -13.15
N THR A 98 -9.99 -6.80 -12.75
CA THR A 98 -10.59 -6.16 -11.57
C THR A 98 -9.77 -6.43 -10.30
N PHE A 99 -9.29 -7.65 -10.08
CA PHE A 99 -8.41 -7.94 -8.95
C PHE A 99 -7.06 -7.21 -9.04
N TYR A 100 -6.47 -7.15 -10.24
CA TYR A 100 -5.21 -6.45 -10.45
C TYR A 100 -5.35 -4.95 -10.15
N ASP A 101 -6.43 -4.33 -10.63
CA ASP A 101 -6.73 -2.92 -10.43
C ASP A 101 -6.98 -2.63 -8.94
N ALA A 102 -7.80 -3.44 -8.27
CA ALA A 102 -8.05 -3.31 -6.83
C ALA A 102 -6.75 -3.41 -5.99
N ILE A 103 -5.82 -4.30 -6.35
CA ILE A 103 -4.51 -4.37 -5.69
C ILE A 103 -3.69 -3.09 -5.95
N CYS A 104 -3.75 -2.53 -7.16
CA CYS A 104 -3.05 -1.28 -7.47
C CYS A 104 -3.61 -0.11 -6.66
N ASP A 105 -4.93 0.02 -6.60
CA ASP A 105 -5.61 1.07 -5.84
C ASP A 105 -5.27 0.99 -4.35
N GLU A 106 -5.28 -0.21 -3.77
CA GLU A 106 -4.94 -0.41 -2.36
C GLU A 106 -3.45 -0.11 -2.06
N ILE A 107 -2.54 -0.48 -2.98
CA ILE A 107 -1.13 -0.09 -2.87
C ILE A 107 -1.01 1.45 -2.84
N THR A 108 -1.67 2.14 -3.77
CA THR A 108 -1.64 3.61 -3.82
C THR A 108 -2.23 4.24 -2.56
N ARG A 109 -3.35 3.71 -2.06
CA ARG A 109 -3.96 4.17 -0.80
C ARG A 109 -3.00 4.04 0.38
N LEU A 110 -2.34 2.89 0.50
CA LEU A 110 -1.36 2.62 1.57
C LEU A 110 -0.09 3.47 1.44
N GLU A 111 0.41 3.68 0.23
CA GLU A 111 1.55 4.57 -0.02
C GLU A 111 1.24 6.01 0.40
N ASN A 112 0.04 6.51 0.09
CA ASN A 112 -0.43 7.82 0.55
C ASN A 112 -0.56 7.88 2.08
N GLN A 113 -1.15 6.86 2.70
CA GLN A 113 -1.24 6.77 4.15
C GLN A 113 0.15 6.79 4.82
N LYS A 114 1.13 6.09 4.25
CA LYS A 114 2.53 6.14 4.73
C LYS A 114 3.12 7.54 4.62
N ILE A 115 2.85 8.28 3.54
CA ILE A 115 3.31 9.66 3.37
C ILE A 115 2.71 10.56 4.47
N GLU A 116 1.42 10.42 4.75
CA GLU A 116 0.73 11.16 5.81
C GLU A 116 1.33 10.89 7.19
N GLU A 117 1.59 9.63 7.54
CA GLU A 117 2.25 9.26 8.81
C GLU A 117 3.65 9.85 8.93
N ASN A 118 4.44 9.85 7.86
CA ASN A 118 5.75 10.49 7.84
C ASN A 118 5.66 12.01 8.03
N GLY A 119 4.65 12.64 7.42
CA GLY A 119 4.36 14.06 7.61
C GLY A 119 4.01 14.39 9.07
N LEU A 120 3.18 13.56 9.70
CA LEU A 120 2.85 13.67 11.12
C LEU A 120 4.09 13.55 12.00
N ILE A 121 4.95 12.56 11.76
CA ILE A 121 6.21 12.39 12.48
C ILE A 121 7.07 13.66 12.36
N GLY A 122 7.24 14.18 11.14
CA GLY A 122 8.03 15.41 10.92
C GLY A 122 7.50 16.61 11.70
N CYS A 123 6.18 16.81 11.71
CA CYS A 123 5.54 17.88 12.48
C CYS A 123 5.78 17.71 13.99
N LEU A 124 5.53 16.52 14.52
CA LEU A 124 5.72 16.22 15.94
C LEU A 124 7.20 16.36 16.36
N GLN A 125 8.14 15.96 15.51
CA GLN A 125 9.57 16.10 15.75
C GLN A 125 9.96 17.58 15.86
N SER A 126 9.44 18.44 14.96
CA SER A 126 9.69 19.89 15.01
C SER A 126 9.15 20.52 16.29
N LEU A 127 7.93 20.15 16.69
CA LEU A 127 7.33 20.62 17.95
C LEU A 127 8.13 20.14 19.18
N LYS A 128 8.56 18.88 19.19
CA LYS A 128 9.40 18.31 20.23
C LYS A 128 10.71 19.08 20.38
N ASN A 129 11.42 19.32 19.28
CA ASN A 129 12.68 20.09 19.28
C ASN A 129 12.48 21.52 19.81
N SER A 130 11.36 22.17 19.45
CA SER A 130 11.03 23.52 19.94
C SER A 130 10.82 23.55 21.46
N LEU A 131 10.12 22.53 22.00
CA LEU A 131 9.91 22.41 23.45
C LEU A 131 11.22 22.09 24.18
N GLU A 132 12.05 21.20 23.65
CA GLU A 132 13.36 20.85 24.23
C GLU A 132 14.27 22.08 24.31
N ASN A 133 14.39 22.86 23.24
CA ASN A 133 15.13 24.13 23.26
C ASN A 133 14.55 25.16 24.24
N SER A 134 13.22 25.17 24.44
CA SER A 134 12.59 26.05 25.43
C SER A 134 12.96 25.62 26.86
N ILE A 135 12.98 24.31 27.13
CA ILE A 135 13.42 23.75 28.41
C ILE A 135 14.90 24.09 28.66
N GLU A 136 15.77 23.90 27.67
CA GLU A 136 17.21 24.23 27.77
C GLU A 136 17.43 25.70 28.12
N LYS A 137 16.72 26.62 27.47
CA LYS A 137 16.79 28.05 27.79
C LYS A 137 16.36 28.34 29.23
N LEU A 138 15.24 27.77 29.67
CA LEU A 138 14.76 27.95 31.05
C LEU A 138 15.79 27.49 32.09
N LEU A 139 16.52 26.40 31.79
CA LEU A 139 17.59 25.89 32.63
C LEU A 139 18.86 26.77 32.57
N HIS A 140 19.28 27.23 31.38
CA HIS A 140 20.51 28.01 31.19
C HIS A 140 20.43 29.44 31.76
N THR A 141 19.25 30.09 31.76
CA THR A 141 19.10 31.50 32.19
C THR A 141 19.41 31.76 33.68
N LYS A 142 19.95 30.77 34.40
CA LYS A 142 20.23 30.83 35.85
C LYS A 142 21.65 30.41 36.25
N GLU A 143 22.47 29.89 35.33
CA GLU A 143 23.88 29.54 35.60
C GLU A 143 24.85 30.74 35.46
N GLY A 144 24.33 31.92 35.10
CA GLY A 144 25.08 33.18 34.99
C GLY A 144 24.66 34.24 36.01
#